data_AF-A0A315X7M8-F1
#
_entry.id   AF-A0A315X7M8-F1
#
_cell.length_a   1.000
_cell.length_b   1.000
_cell.length_c   1.000
_cell.angle_alpha   90.00
_cell.angle_beta   90.00
_cell.angle_gamma   90.00
#
_symmetry.space_group_name_H-M   'P 1'
#
loop_
_entity.id
_entity.type
_entity.pdbx_description
1 polymer ?
#
loop_
_entity_poly.entity_id
_entity_poly.type
_entity_poly.pdbx_seq_one_letter_code
_entity_poly.pdbx_strand_id
1 'polypeptide(L)'
;MSTETISPAEEAVKRASAHLYEAMTRHFGPLDLAAHQPLVKAISEYGQRSRDLDDEGIKRASTHVYEALTHHFGPRDLGATDPVVRALAEYGQACRAAGKKQ
;
A
#
# COMPACT_ATOMS: atom_id res chain seq x y z
N MET A 1 20.93 -6.46 22.63
CA MET A 1 19.84 -6.39 21.64
C MET A 1 19.30 -4.98 21.68
N SER A 2 19.60 -4.16 20.68
CA SER A 2 19.09 -2.79 20.62
C SER A 2 17.60 -2.86 20.32
N THR A 3 16.77 -2.42 21.26
CA THR A 3 15.35 -2.14 21.00
C THR A 3 15.32 -0.99 20.01
N GLU A 4 15.18 -1.32 18.72
CA GLU A 4 14.96 -0.34 17.67
C GLU A 4 13.64 0.37 18.01
N THR A 5 13.74 1.59 18.53
CA THR A 5 12.57 2.41 18.85
C THR A 5 11.91 2.74 17.53
N ILE A 6 10.88 1.97 17.16
CA ILE A 6 10.09 2.24 15.95
C ILE A 6 9.56 3.66 16.08
N SER A 7 9.89 4.51 15.09
CA SER A 7 9.45 5.89 15.12
C SER A 7 7.91 5.94 15.04
N PRO A 8 7.26 6.98 15.61
CA PRO A 8 5.81 7.15 15.50
C PRO A 8 5.31 7.12 14.04
N ALA A 9 6.14 7.53 13.08
CA ALA A 9 5.82 7.50 11.67
C ALA A 9 5.89 6.07 11.08
N GLU A 10 6.86 5.25 11.46
CA GLU A 10 6.91 3.83 11.05
C GLU A 10 5.76 3.02 11.68
N GLU A 11 5.36 3.35 12.92
CA GLU A 11 4.14 2.81 13.53
C GLU A 11 2.87 3.19 12.75
N ALA A 12 2.79 4.41 12.23
CA ALA A 12 1.68 4.85 11.39
C ALA A 12 1.66 4.10 10.04
N VAL A 13 2.82 3.91 9.40
CA VAL A 13 2.96 3.11 8.17
C VAL A 13 2.52 1.68 8.41
N LYS A 14 2.94 1.07 9.54
CA LYS A 14 2.53 -0.29 9.92
C LYS A 14 1.02 -0.40 10.08
N ARG A 15 0.39 0.54 10.80
CA ARG A 15 -1.08 0.57 10.97
C ARG A 15 -1.81 0.74 9.64
N ALA A 16 -1.35 1.65 8.78
CA ALA A 16 -1.97 1.86 7.47
C ALA A 16 -1.81 0.64 6.54
N SER A 17 -0.66 -0.03 6.59
CA SER A 17 -0.44 -1.28 5.83
C SER A 17 -1.35 -2.42 6.31
N ALA A 18 -1.58 -2.54 7.62
CA ALA A 18 -2.52 -3.49 8.18
C ALA A 18 -3.97 -3.16 7.75
N HIS A 19 -4.36 -1.89 7.80
CA HIS A 19 -5.68 -1.44 7.36
C HIS A 19 -5.91 -1.74 5.86
N LEU A 20 -4.89 -1.53 5.02
CA LEU A 20 -4.94 -1.91 3.60
C LEU A 20 -5.14 -3.42 3.43
N TYR A 21 -4.38 -4.24 4.15
CA TYR A 21 -4.56 -5.70 4.10
C TYR A 21 -5.96 -6.14 4.57
N GLU A 22 -6.49 -5.54 5.64
CA GLU A 22 -7.85 -5.81 6.11
C GLU A 22 -8.91 -5.39 5.08
N ALA A 23 -8.77 -4.21 4.48
CA ALA A 23 -9.69 -3.73 3.45
C ALA A 23 -9.70 -4.66 2.23
N MET A 24 -8.51 -5.07 1.77
CA MET A 24 -8.38 -6.03 0.67
C MET A 24 -8.96 -7.40 1.06
N THR A 25 -8.73 -7.88 2.28
CA THR A 25 -9.25 -9.18 2.75
C THR A 25 -10.78 -9.17 2.82
N ARG A 26 -11.37 -8.07 3.28
CA ARG A 26 -12.84 -7.91 3.30
C ARG A 26 -13.43 -7.81 1.89
N HIS A 27 -12.73 -7.16 0.97
CA HIS A 27 -13.22 -6.92 -0.39
C HIS A 27 -13.05 -8.14 -1.32
N PHE A 28 -11.93 -8.86 -1.19
CA PHE A 28 -11.54 -9.96 -2.09
C PHE A 28 -11.64 -11.35 -1.45
N GLY A 29 -11.81 -11.45 -0.13
CA GLY A 29 -11.74 -12.70 0.62
C GLY A 29 -10.34 -12.96 1.20
N PRO A 30 -10.11 -14.12 1.83
CA PRO A 30 -8.84 -14.46 2.47
C PRO A 30 -7.65 -14.30 1.51
N LEU A 31 -6.67 -13.52 1.94
CA LEU A 31 -5.51 -13.16 1.14
C LEU A 31 -4.29 -13.97 1.57
N ASP A 32 -3.86 -14.91 0.72
CA ASP A 32 -2.53 -15.51 0.84
C ASP A 32 -1.54 -14.67 0.04
N LEU A 33 -1.07 -13.55 0.62
CA LEU A 33 -0.17 -12.61 -0.04
C LEU A 33 1.24 -12.75 0.53
N ALA A 34 2.10 -13.44 -0.22
CA ALA A 34 3.52 -13.49 0.06
C ALA A 34 4.24 -12.23 -0.48
N ALA A 35 5.32 -11.81 0.18
CA ALA A 35 6.06 -10.58 -0.16
C ALA A 35 6.57 -10.52 -1.61
N HIS A 36 6.77 -11.68 -2.25
CA HIS A 36 7.24 -11.76 -3.63
C HIS A 36 6.13 -11.62 -4.68
N GLN A 37 4.85 -11.64 -4.27
CA GLN A 37 3.74 -11.57 -5.19
C GLN A 37 3.69 -10.20 -5.88
N PRO A 38 3.28 -10.15 -7.17
CA PRO A 38 3.24 -8.91 -7.95
C PRO A 38 2.46 -7.78 -7.26
N LEU A 39 1.34 -8.12 -6.62
CA LEU A 39 0.51 -7.17 -5.89
C LEU A 39 1.24 -6.52 -4.70
N VAL A 40 1.92 -7.32 -3.88
CA VAL A 40 2.67 -6.81 -2.72
C VAL A 40 3.85 -5.95 -3.18
N LYS A 41 4.51 -6.32 -4.28
CA LYS A 41 5.57 -5.51 -4.90
C LYS A 41 5.04 -4.17 -5.39
N ALA A 42 3.90 -4.15 -6.08
CA ALA A 42 3.28 -2.91 -6.56
C ALA A 42 2.88 -1.98 -5.41
N ILE A 43 2.29 -2.52 -4.33
CA ILE A 43 1.95 -1.74 -3.13
C ILE A 43 3.22 -1.19 -2.46
N SER A 44 4.28 -1.99 -2.40
CA SER A 44 5.57 -1.57 -1.84
C SER A 44 6.22 -0.46 -2.66
N GLU A 45 6.18 -0.56 -3.99
CA GLU A 45 6.66 0.48 -4.90
C GLU A 45 5.87 1.78 -4.69
N TYR A 46 4.54 1.70 -4.62
CA TYR A 46 3.69 2.85 -4.34
C TYR A 46 4.05 3.54 -3.01
N GLY A 47 4.29 2.75 -1.95
CA GLY A 47 4.76 3.27 -0.67
C GLY A 47 6.12 3.97 -0.78
N GLN A 48 7.07 3.38 -1.52
CA GLN A 48 8.39 3.98 -1.73
C GLN A 48 8.32 5.29 -2.51
N ARG A 49 7.56 5.35 -3.62
CA ARG A 49 7.34 6.60 -4.38
C ARG A 49 6.71 7.69 -3.52
N SER A 50 5.80 7.29 -2.62
CA SER A 50 5.18 8.21 -1.66
C SER A 50 6.19 8.79 -0.67
N ARG A 51 7.16 7.99 -0.18
CA ARG A 51 8.28 8.46 0.66
C ARG A 51 9.20 9.43 -0.09
N ASP A 52 9.41 9.18 -1.38
CA ASP A 52 10.29 9.97 -2.22
C ASP A 52 9.67 11.28 -2.73
N LEU A 53 8.37 11.51 -2.46
CA LEU A 53 7.61 12.66 -2.97
C LEU A 53 7.60 12.74 -4.51
N ASP A 54 7.68 11.59 -5.17
CA ASP A 54 7.71 11.44 -6.63
C ASP A 54 6.27 11.35 -7.16
N ASP A 55 5.58 12.48 -7.31
CA ASP A 55 4.14 12.50 -7.66
C ASP A 55 3.83 11.77 -8.99
N GLU A 56 4.72 11.85 -9.99
CA GLU A 56 4.60 11.08 -11.24
C GLU A 56 4.81 9.57 -11.01
N GLY A 57 5.80 9.21 -10.19
CA GLY A 57 6.02 7.83 -9.76
C GLY A 57 4.86 7.26 -8.95
N ILE A 58 4.26 8.04 -8.05
CA ILE A 58 3.07 7.67 -7.26
C ILE A 58 1.91 7.35 -8.20
N LYS A 59 1.66 8.20 -9.20
CA LYS A 59 0.61 7.97 -10.19
C LYS A 59 0.83 6.67 -10.96
N ARG A 60 2.04 6.43 -11.48
CA ARG A 60 2.37 5.18 -12.20
C ARG A 60 2.26 3.95 -11.31
N ALA A 61 2.80 4.01 -10.09
CA ALA A 61 2.73 2.91 -9.14
C ALA A 61 1.28 2.61 -8.72
N SER A 62 0.42 3.63 -8.58
CA SER A 62 -1.01 3.41 -8.31
C SER A 62 -1.72 2.66 -9.44
N THR A 63 -1.36 2.92 -10.70
CA THR A 63 -1.84 2.14 -11.84
C THR A 63 -1.36 0.69 -11.77
N HIS A 64 -0.08 0.47 -11.46
CA HIS A 64 0.46 -0.90 -11.31
C HIS A 64 -0.24 -1.68 -10.20
N VAL A 65 -0.61 -1.03 -9.08
CA VAL A 65 -1.41 -1.66 -8.02
C VAL A 65 -2.77 -2.10 -8.57
N TYR A 66 -3.46 -1.23 -9.30
CA TYR A 66 -4.75 -1.56 -9.91
C TYR A 66 -4.64 -2.71 -10.93
N GLU A 67 -3.62 -2.71 -11.77
CA GLU A 67 -3.34 -3.79 -12.73
C GLU A 67 -3.06 -5.11 -12.02
N ALA A 68 -2.25 -5.08 -10.95
CA ALA A 68 -1.96 -6.28 -10.15
C ALA A 68 -3.21 -6.80 -9.43
N LEU A 69 -4.07 -5.92 -8.90
CA LEU A 69 -5.36 -6.28 -8.32
C LEU A 69 -6.27 -6.93 -9.37
N THR A 70 -6.36 -6.33 -10.56
CA THR A 70 -7.17 -6.83 -11.67
C THR A 70 -6.67 -8.19 -12.15
N HIS A 71 -5.35 -8.38 -12.24
CA HIS A 71 -4.76 -9.66 -12.65
C HIS A 71 -5.01 -10.76 -11.62
N HIS A 72 -4.95 -10.43 -10.32
CA HIS A 72 -5.06 -11.42 -9.25
C HIS A 72 -6.51 -11.77 -8.91
N PHE A 73 -7.44 -10.80 -8.92
CA PHE A 73 -8.83 -10.99 -8.50
C PHE A 73 -9.86 -10.86 -9.64
N GLY A 74 -9.42 -10.54 -10.85
CA GLY A 74 -10.28 -10.21 -11.98
C GLY A 74 -10.65 -8.71 -12.03
N PRO A 75 -11.24 -8.26 -13.16
CA PRO A 75 -11.66 -6.86 -13.33
C PRO A 75 -12.71 -6.48 -12.29
N ARG A 76 -12.47 -5.37 -11.60
CA ARG A 76 -13.31 -4.85 -10.52
C ARG A 76 -13.49 -3.36 -10.69
N ASP A 77 -14.69 -2.88 -10.45
CA ASP A 77 -14.97 -1.44 -10.43
C ASP A 77 -14.53 -0.85 -9.09
N LEU A 78 -13.23 -0.50 -9.00
CA LEU A 78 -12.65 0.15 -7.84
C LEU A 78 -12.77 1.66 -8.01
N GLY A 79 -13.94 2.20 -7.68
CA GLY A 79 -14.17 3.64 -7.67
C GLY A 79 -13.38 4.36 -6.57
N ALA A 80 -13.30 5.69 -6.64
CA ALA A 80 -12.60 6.52 -5.65
C ALA A 80 -13.13 6.37 -4.21
N THR A 81 -14.38 5.91 -4.05
CA THR A 81 -15.01 5.66 -2.75
C THR A 81 -14.78 4.25 -2.23
N ASP A 82 -14.13 3.37 -3.00
CA ASP A 82 -13.88 1.99 -2.60
C ASP A 82 -12.96 1.94 -1.37
N PRO A 83 -13.28 1.09 -0.35
CA PRO A 83 -12.47 0.96 0.85
C PRO A 83 -11.00 0.60 0.58
N VAL A 84 -10.71 -0.19 -0.46
CA VAL A 84 -9.34 -0.56 -0.84
C VAL A 84 -8.59 0.64 -1.38
N VAL A 85 -9.22 1.45 -2.24
CA VAL A 85 -8.62 2.67 -2.80
C VAL A 85 -8.34 3.69 -1.69
N ARG A 86 -9.28 3.85 -0.75
CA ARG A 86 -9.08 4.72 0.42
C ARG A 86 -7.94 4.24 1.32
N ALA A 87 -7.89 2.95 1.64
CA ALA A 87 -6.84 2.38 2.47
C ALA A 87 -5.46 2.45 1.79
N LEU A 88 -5.40 2.30 0.45
CA LEU A 88 -4.18 2.50 -0.31
C LEU A 88 -3.69 3.95 -0.24
N ALA A 89 -4.59 4.92 -0.37
CA ALA A 89 -4.27 6.33 -0.22
C ALA A 89 -3.78 6.67 1.20
N GLU A 90 -4.42 6.12 2.24
CA GLU A 90 -3.98 6.27 3.63
C GLU A 90 -2.57 5.70 3.85
N TYR A 91 -2.28 4.52 3.27
CA TYR A 91 -0.94 3.94 3.29
C TYR A 91 0.10 4.82 2.59
N GLY A 92 -0.25 5.40 1.43
CA GLY A 92 0.59 6.36 0.72
C GLY A 92 0.90 7.60 1.55
N GLN A 93 -0.13 8.18 2.22
CA GLN A 93 0.05 9.33 3.09
C GLN A 93 0.92 9.03 4.31
N ALA A 94 0.74 7.86 4.94
CA ALA A 94 1.60 7.42 6.05
C ALA A 94 3.06 7.27 5.59
N CYS A 95 3.28 6.68 4.41
CA CYS A 95 4.59 6.58 3.79
C CYS A 95 5.19 7.96 3.51
N ARG A 96 4.41 8.89 2.95
CA ARG A 96 4.82 10.27 2.69
C ARG A 96 5.26 10.99 3.97
N ALA A 97 4.50 10.82 5.06
CA ALA A 97 4.79 11.42 6.35
C ALA A 97 6.04 10.81 7.03
N ALA A 98 6.30 9.52 6.82
CA ALA A 98 7.51 8.86 7.32
C ALA A 98 8.77 9.30 6.57
N GLY A 99 8.64 9.79 5.33
CA GLY A 99 9.77 10.22 4.52
C GLY A 99 10.69 9.07 4.11
N LYS A 100 11.84 9.42 3.53
CA LYS A 100 12.82 8.43 3.04
C LYS A 100 13.32 7.56 4.19
N LYS A 101 13.35 6.23 3.98
CA LYS A 101 14.02 5.32 4.90
C LYS A 101 15.51 5.66 4.90
N GLN A 102 16.05 5.96 6.08
CA GLN A 102 17.48 6.25 6.27
C GLN A 102 18.31 4.97 6.19
#